data_AF-A0A7C1D4H4-F1
#
_entry.id   AF-A0A7C1D4H4-F1
#
_cell.length_a   1.000
_cell.length_b   1.000
_cell.length_c   1.000
_cell.angle_alpha   90.00
_cell.angle_beta   90.00
_cell.angle_gamma   90.00
#
_symmetry.space_group_name_H-M   'P 1'
#
loop_
_entity.id
_entity.type
_entity.pdbx_description
1 polymer ?
#
loop_
_entity_poly.entity_id
_entity_poly.type
_entity_poly.pdbx_seq_one_letter_code
_entity_poly.pdbx_strand_id
1 'polypeptide(L)'
;MSKCRKCRSMFSEAFYNELSAEQKGWFFSHLESCSKCASEYEGTAVAMQTMSQRERTTPDGLFWQNYWANLENKLVASEKSAFSAKLWWQRFIERLRFQHQLAYRFALGLALVAVGVLIGKFYFGASKTQQFHFRETGLEAELHSQPSLEMRVNRYLDRSKILLLGLVNFDTNLQDTYVLDLPYQKKISRDLVQEANYLKNELSAPGQQQLRKLIADLELILLQIANLEMENDLITIDIVKTGVDQTGILLKINLDKMARRGQLPPGSDVETNKINRSQI
;
A
#
# COMPACT_ATOMS: atom_id res chain seq x y z
N MET A 1 -37.09 21.11 -6.32
CA MET A 1 -35.88 20.90 -5.50
C MET A 1 -34.91 19.85 -6.06
N SER A 2 -35.37 18.72 -6.61
CA SER A 2 -34.47 17.68 -7.18
C SER A 2 -33.57 18.19 -8.32
N LYS A 3 -34.09 19.04 -9.22
CA LYS A 3 -33.32 19.63 -10.32
C LYS A 3 -32.15 20.49 -9.84
N CYS A 4 -32.36 21.33 -8.81
CA CYS A 4 -31.31 22.16 -8.23
C CYS A 4 -30.20 21.32 -7.58
N ARG A 5 -30.55 20.21 -6.91
CA ARG A 5 -29.56 19.27 -6.35
C ARG A 5 -28.71 18.65 -7.46
N LYS A 6 -29.33 18.22 -8.57
CA LYS A 6 -28.63 17.68 -9.74
C LYS A 6 -27.73 18.72 -10.42
N CYS A 7 -28.17 19.97 -10.48
CA CYS A 7 -27.34 21.07 -11.00
C CYS A 7 -26.11 21.31 -10.11
N ARG A 8 -26.28 21.37 -8.79
CA ARG A 8 -25.16 21.56 -7.84
C ARG A 8 -24.10 20.47 -7.92
N SER A 9 -24.49 19.20 -8.12
CA SER A 9 -23.51 18.11 -8.26
C SER A 9 -22.66 18.24 -9.54
N MET A 10 -23.09 19.02 -10.52
CA MET A 10 -22.38 19.24 -11.79
C MET A 10 -21.43 20.45 -11.74
N PHE A 11 -21.35 21.19 -10.64
CA PHE A 11 -20.54 22.43 -10.56
C PHE A 11 -19.04 22.17 -10.79
N SER A 12 -18.48 21.14 -10.17
CA SER A 12 -17.06 20.78 -10.33
C SER A 12 -16.74 20.37 -11.76
N GLU A 13 -17.56 19.48 -12.33
CA GLU A 13 -17.40 18.98 -13.70
C GLU A 13 -17.56 20.13 -14.72
N ALA A 14 -18.50 21.04 -14.49
CA ALA A 14 -18.69 22.22 -15.34
C ALA A 14 -17.46 23.12 -15.33
N PHE A 15 -16.86 23.34 -14.16
CA PHE A 15 -15.68 24.19 -14.00
C PHE A 15 -14.45 23.62 -14.72
N TYR A 16 -14.22 22.31 -14.64
CA TYR A 16 -13.12 21.64 -15.34
C TYR A 16 -13.44 21.27 -16.80
N ASN A 17 -14.60 21.72 -17.32
CA ASN A 17 -15.07 21.44 -18.68
C ASN A 17 -15.29 19.94 -18.99
N GLU A 18 -15.50 19.13 -17.94
CA GLU A 18 -15.63 17.66 -18.00
C GLU A 18 -17.07 17.19 -18.31
N LEU A 19 -18.05 18.09 -18.32
CA LEU A 19 -19.43 17.74 -18.67
C LEU A 19 -19.55 17.29 -20.14
N SER A 20 -20.36 16.26 -20.39
CA SER A 20 -20.75 15.86 -21.75
C SER A 20 -21.59 16.95 -22.43
N ALA A 21 -21.70 16.91 -23.77
CA ALA A 21 -22.48 17.91 -24.52
C ALA A 21 -23.96 17.98 -24.07
N GLU A 22 -24.56 16.82 -23.80
CA GLU A 22 -25.93 16.72 -23.30
C GLU A 22 -26.06 17.31 -21.89
N GLN A 23 -25.12 17.00 -21.00
CA GLN A 23 -25.10 17.53 -19.64
C GLN A 23 -24.89 19.05 -19.63
N LYS A 24 -24.01 19.58 -20.49
CA LYS A 24 -23.79 21.02 -20.65
C LYS A 24 -25.07 21.73 -21.06
N GLY A 25 -25.77 21.22 -22.08
CA GLY A 25 -27.03 21.81 -22.54
C GLY A 25 -28.09 21.87 -21.43
N TRP A 26 -28.27 20.76 -20.70
CA TRP A 26 -29.19 20.72 -19.56
C TRP A 26 -28.76 21.66 -18.43
N PHE A 27 -27.47 21.69 -18.10
CA PHE A 27 -26.90 22.51 -17.03
C PHE A 27 -27.11 24.00 -17.28
N PHE A 28 -26.72 24.50 -18.46
CA PHE A 28 -26.87 25.92 -18.80
C PHE A 28 -28.35 26.32 -18.92
N SER A 29 -29.19 25.47 -19.50
CA SER A 29 -30.64 25.69 -19.53
C SER A 29 -31.23 25.78 -18.10
N HIS A 30 -30.74 24.98 -17.16
CA HIS A 30 -31.17 25.09 -15.76
C HIS A 30 -30.71 26.39 -15.10
N LEU A 31 -29.47 26.84 -15.34
CA LEU A 31 -28.94 28.09 -14.81
C LEU A 31 -29.76 29.30 -15.31
N GLU A 32 -30.15 29.32 -16.59
CA GLU A 32 -31.03 30.35 -17.14
C GLU A 32 -32.41 30.37 -16.46
N SER A 33 -32.95 29.20 -16.11
CA SER A 33 -34.26 29.08 -15.49
C SER A 33 -34.27 29.31 -13.96
N CYS A 34 -33.13 29.24 -13.29
CA CYS A 34 -33.03 29.22 -11.83
C CYS A 34 -31.97 30.19 -11.30
N SER A 35 -32.41 31.40 -10.94
CA SER A 35 -31.55 32.46 -10.41
C SER A 35 -30.70 32.04 -9.20
N LYS A 36 -31.24 31.20 -8.31
CA LYS A 36 -30.50 30.69 -7.14
C LYS A 36 -29.31 29.80 -7.54
N CYS A 37 -29.49 28.89 -8.50
CA CYS A 37 -28.38 28.05 -8.96
C CYS A 37 -27.37 28.86 -9.77
N ALA A 38 -27.82 29.85 -10.54
CA ALA A 38 -26.95 30.79 -11.24
C ALA A 38 -26.04 31.57 -10.27
N SER A 39 -26.60 32.17 -9.22
CA SER A 39 -25.81 32.92 -8.23
C SER A 39 -24.83 32.04 -7.46
N GLU A 40 -25.21 30.79 -7.16
CA GLU A 40 -24.32 29.85 -6.48
C GLU A 40 -23.16 29.41 -7.38
N TYR A 41 -23.45 29.14 -8.66
CA TYR A 41 -22.42 28.77 -9.63
C TYR A 41 -21.43 29.93 -9.86
N GLU A 42 -21.93 31.15 -10.02
CA GLU A 42 -21.10 32.36 -10.13
C GLU A 42 -20.18 32.54 -8.92
N GLY A 43 -20.72 32.38 -7.70
CA GLY A 43 -19.92 32.44 -6.48
C GLY A 43 -18.79 31.40 -6.45
N THR A 44 -19.06 30.16 -6.88
CA THR A 44 -18.01 29.13 -6.99
C THR A 44 -16.97 29.43 -8.07
N ALA A 45 -17.39 30.00 -9.21
CA ALA A 45 -16.49 30.36 -10.30
C ALA A 45 -15.52 31.47 -9.87
N VAL A 46 -16.01 32.50 -9.17
CA VAL A 46 -15.19 33.59 -8.62
C VAL A 46 -14.18 33.07 -7.59
N ALA A 47 -14.61 32.19 -6.67
CA ALA A 47 -13.72 31.59 -5.69
C ALA A 47 -12.57 30.82 -6.36
N MET A 48 -12.88 30.01 -7.38
CA MET A 48 -11.87 29.24 -8.10
C MET A 48 -10.94 30.13 -8.95
N GLN A 49 -11.46 31.18 -9.58
CA GLN A 49 -10.65 32.17 -10.28
C GLN A 49 -9.66 32.88 -9.34
N THR A 50 -10.10 33.18 -8.11
CA THR A 50 -9.23 33.78 -7.08
C THR A 50 -8.12 32.81 -6.66
N MET A 51 -8.43 31.50 -6.59
CA MET A 51 -7.42 30.47 -6.30
C MET A 51 -6.44 30.25 -7.46
N SER A 52 -6.88 30.37 -8.71
CA SER A 52 -6.03 30.19 -9.90
C SER A 52 -5.11 31.38 -10.18
N GLN A 53 -5.48 32.59 -9.74
CA GLN A 53 -4.65 33.79 -9.82
C GLN A 53 -3.44 33.78 -8.88
N ARG A 54 -3.32 32.79 -7.98
CA ARG A 54 -2.13 32.63 -7.15
C ARG A 54 -0.97 32.20 -8.04
N GLU A 55 -0.20 33.17 -8.53
CA GLU A 55 1.11 32.91 -9.11
C GLU A 55 1.96 32.17 -8.08
N ARG A 56 2.18 30.89 -8.33
CA ARG A 56 3.20 30.14 -7.60
C ARG A 56 4.53 30.61 -8.15
N THR A 57 5.25 31.41 -7.39
CA THR A 57 6.64 31.73 -7.69
C THR A 57 7.37 30.40 -7.84
N THR A 58 7.82 30.11 -9.06
CA THR A 58 8.56 28.88 -9.31
C THR A 58 9.89 29.05 -8.59
N PRO A 59 10.23 28.17 -7.62
CA PRO A 59 11.47 28.33 -6.89
C PRO A 59 12.65 28.27 -7.86
N ASP A 60 13.66 29.08 -7.61
CA ASP A 60 14.87 29.10 -8.43
C ASP A 60 15.68 27.81 -8.29
N GLY A 61 16.65 27.61 -9.18
CA GLY A 61 17.50 26.41 -9.14
C GLY A 61 18.26 26.26 -7.83
N LEU A 62 18.63 27.38 -7.18
CA LEU A 62 19.33 27.37 -5.90
C LEU A 62 18.42 26.92 -4.74
N PHE A 63 17.14 27.31 -4.74
CA PHE A 63 16.17 26.80 -3.76
C PHE A 63 16.11 25.27 -3.80
N TRP A 64 16.03 24.67 -4.99
CA TRP A 64 15.96 23.21 -5.12
C TRP A 64 17.24 22.52 -4.66
N GLN A 65 18.41 23.05 -5.01
CA GLN A 65 19.68 22.51 -4.55
C GLN A 65 19.79 22.54 -3.01
N ASN A 66 19.42 23.66 -2.40
CA ASN A 66 19.40 23.81 -0.95
C ASN A 66 18.36 22.93 -0.27
N TYR A 67 17.18 22.78 -0.88
CA TYR A 67 16.14 21.88 -0.41
C TYR A 67 16.64 20.43 -0.41
N TRP A 68 17.24 19.98 -1.50
CA TRP A 68 17.80 18.63 -1.62
C TRP A 68 18.94 18.39 -0.62
N ALA A 69 19.88 19.32 -0.49
CA ALA A 69 20.97 19.21 0.48
C ALA A 69 20.44 19.12 1.92
N ASN A 70 19.42 19.92 2.27
CA ASN A 70 18.78 19.84 3.58
C ASN A 70 18.02 18.53 3.79
N LEU A 71 17.36 18.02 2.76
CA LEU A 71 16.63 16.76 2.82
C LEU A 71 17.58 15.56 2.98
N GLU A 72 18.67 15.53 2.23
CA GLU A 72 19.72 14.52 2.35
C GLU A 72 20.35 14.52 3.74
N ASN A 73 20.70 15.71 4.27
CA ASN A 73 21.21 15.84 5.62
C ASN A 73 20.23 15.32 6.68
N LYS A 74 18.92 15.59 6.52
CA LYS A 74 17.88 15.06 7.41
C LYS A 74 17.72 13.55 7.28
N LEU A 75 17.83 13.00 6.07
CA LEU A 75 17.79 11.55 5.84
C LEU A 75 19.01 10.86 6.47
N VAL A 76 20.22 11.36 6.26
CA VAL A 76 21.44 10.81 6.88
C VAL A 76 21.41 10.95 8.42
N ALA A 77 20.90 12.06 8.95
CA ALA A 77 20.70 12.23 10.39
C ALA A 77 19.67 11.23 10.94
N SER A 78 18.59 10.96 10.18
CA SER A 78 17.57 9.96 10.53
C SER A 78 18.08 8.52 10.43
N GLU A 79 19.00 8.21 9.52
CA GLU A 79 19.64 6.88 9.46
C GLU A 79 20.55 6.63 10.67
N LYS A 80 21.24 7.66 11.15
CA LYS A 80 22.02 7.58 12.40
C LYS A 80 21.13 7.38 13.62
N SER A 81 19.91 7.92 13.65
CA SER A 81 18.92 7.62 14.71
C SER A 81 18.21 6.28 14.51
N ALA A 82 18.03 5.81 13.28
CA ALA A 82 17.52 4.46 13.00
C ALA A 82 18.49 3.37 13.51
N PHE A 83 19.80 3.67 13.57
CA PHE A 83 20.77 2.80 14.23
C PHE A 83 20.54 2.71 15.76
N SER A 84 20.09 3.79 16.41
CA SER A 84 19.69 3.75 17.82
C SER A 84 18.36 3.01 18.03
N ALA A 85 17.43 3.10 17.07
CA ALA A 85 16.21 2.29 17.07
C ALA A 85 16.55 0.80 16.92
N LYS A 86 17.50 0.41 16.07
CA LYS A 86 17.99 -0.97 15.94
C LYS A 86 18.59 -1.50 17.25
N LEU A 87 19.37 -0.68 17.96
CA LEU A 87 19.93 -0.98 19.29
C LEU A 87 18.84 -1.07 20.38
N TRP A 88 17.82 -0.22 20.31
CA TRP A 88 16.66 -0.28 21.20
C TRP A 88 15.79 -1.52 20.94
N TRP A 89 15.59 -1.88 19.67
CA TRP A 89 14.88 -3.09 19.24
C TRP A 89 15.63 -4.37 19.62
N GLN A 90 16.97 -4.40 19.52
CA GLN A 90 17.77 -5.51 20.03
C GLN A 90 17.64 -5.64 21.56
N ARG A 91 17.68 -4.53 22.31
CA ARG A 91 17.44 -4.55 23.76
C ARG A 91 16.02 -4.97 24.12
N PHE A 92 15.02 -4.64 23.32
CA PHE A 92 13.63 -5.07 23.54
C PHE A 92 13.49 -6.59 23.34
N ILE A 93 14.09 -7.15 22.28
CA ILE A 93 14.11 -8.60 22.01
C ILE A 93 14.89 -9.35 23.09
N GLU A 94 16.02 -8.80 23.57
CA GLU A 94 16.77 -9.41 24.68
C GLU A 94 16.01 -9.35 26.01
N ARG A 95 15.27 -8.25 26.27
CA ARG A 95 14.41 -8.14 27.45
C ARG A 95 13.22 -9.11 27.41
N LEU A 96 12.69 -9.41 26.21
CA LEU A 96 11.72 -10.47 25.98
C LEU A 96 12.30 -11.88 26.13
N ARG A 97 13.57 -12.11 25.78
CA ARG A 97 14.24 -13.41 26.02
C ARG A 97 14.59 -13.66 27.50
N PHE A 98 14.69 -12.60 28.31
CA PHE A 98 15.08 -12.71 29.73
C PHE A 98 13.97 -13.08 30.71
N GLN A 99 12.72 -13.26 30.26
CA GLN A 99 11.65 -13.84 31.09
C GLN A 99 11.51 -15.35 30.86
N HIS A 100 12.57 -16.13 31.16
CA HIS A 100 12.56 -17.60 31.11
C HIS A 100 11.43 -18.24 31.94
N GLN A 101 10.85 -17.54 32.92
CA GLN A 101 9.71 -18.02 33.70
C GLN A 101 8.38 -18.01 32.93
N LEU A 102 8.23 -17.17 31.89
CA LEU A 102 7.05 -17.17 31.01
C LEU A 102 7.11 -18.29 29.97
N ALA A 103 8.31 -18.69 29.53
CA ALA A 103 8.49 -19.77 28.57
C ALA A 103 7.90 -21.11 29.06
N TYR A 104 8.04 -21.44 30.36
CA TYR A 104 7.45 -22.66 30.92
C TYR A 104 5.92 -22.61 30.97
N ARG A 105 5.32 -21.43 31.20
CA ARG A 105 3.85 -21.28 31.20
C ARG A 105 3.26 -21.40 29.79
N PHE A 106 3.94 -20.85 28.79
CA PHE A 106 3.54 -21.02 27.39
C PHE A 106 3.80 -22.42 26.85
N ALA A 107 4.90 -23.08 27.24
CA ALA A 107 5.19 -24.45 26.83
C ALA A 107 4.13 -25.44 27.34
N LEU A 108 3.66 -25.27 28.60
CA LEU A 108 2.58 -26.08 29.15
C LEU A 108 1.25 -25.85 28.41
N GLY A 109 0.93 -24.59 28.10
CA GLY A 109 -0.26 -24.23 27.32
C GLY A 109 -0.23 -24.82 25.91
N LEU A 110 0.91 -24.72 25.21
CA LEU A 110 1.09 -25.29 23.87
C LEU A 110 1.02 -26.83 23.89
N ALA A 111 1.54 -27.48 24.92
CA ALA A 111 1.42 -28.93 25.06
C ALA A 111 -0.05 -29.36 25.21
N LEU A 112 -0.84 -28.63 26.01
CA LEU A 112 -2.28 -28.90 26.17
C LEU A 112 -3.06 -28.67 24.87
N VAL A 113 -2.73 -27.60 24.12
CA VAL A 113 -3.34 -27.34 22.81
C VAL A 113 -2.98 -28.44 21.81
N ALA A 114 -1.72 -28.87 21.76
CA ALA A 114 -1.28 -29.95 20.86
C ALA A 114 -1.99 -31.28 21.18
N VAL A 115 -2.17 -31.60 22.46
CA VAL A 115 -2.95 -32.77 22.91
C VAL A 115 -4.41 -32.63 22.50
N GLY A 116 -5.02 -31.46 22.70
CA GLY A 116 -6.41 -31.19 22.28
C GLY A 116 -6.62 -31.32 20.77
N VAL A 117 -5.68 -30.82 19.95
CA VAL A 117 -5.71 -30.96 18.49
C VAL A 117 -5.53 -32.42 18.05
N LEU A 118 -4.66 -33.19 18.72
CA LEU A 118 -4.49 -34.62 18.45
C LEU A 118 -5.77 -35.40 18.78
N ILE A 119 -6.39 -35.16 19.93
CA ILE A 119 -7.65 -35.79 20.32
C ILE A 119 -8.76 -35.39 19.32
N GLY A 120 -8.85 -34.10 18.98
CA GLY A 120 -9.81 -33.60 18.00
C GLY A 120 -9.64 -34.24 16.62
N LYS A 121 -8.40 -34.40 16.15
CA LYS A 121 -8.10 -35.03 14.87
C LYS A 121 -8.45 -36.53 14.86
N PHE A 122 -8.23 -37.24 15.97
CA PHE A 122 -8.55 -38.67 16.06
C PHE A 122 -10.05 -38.96 16.22
N TYR A 123 -10.79 -38.09 16.93
CA TYR A 123 -12.23 -38.32 17.18
C TYR A 123 -13.15 -37.65 16.14
N PHE A 124 -12.77 -36.52 15.55
CA PHE A 124 -13.60 -35.77 14.60
C PHE A 124 -13.11 -35.85 13.14
N GLY A 125 -12.00 -36.52 12.85
CA GLY A 125 -11.36 -36.57 11.52
C GLY A 125 -12.03 -37.42 10.43
N ALA A 126 -13.21 -38.00 10.67
CA ALA A 126 -13.92 -38.83 9.69
C ALA A 126 -15.05 -38.08 8.93
N SER A 127 -15.13 -36.76 9.02
CA SER A 127 -16.05 -35.97 8.19
C SER A 127 -15.46 -35.83 6.78
N LYS A 128 -15.98 -36.61 5.83
CA LYS A 128 -15.72 -36.52 4.38
C LYS A 128 -15.57 -35.06 3.95
N THR A 129 -14.34 -34.65 3.67
CA THR A 129 -14.04 -33.44 2.90
C THR A 129 -14.71 -33.60 1.54
N GLN A 130 -15.89 -33.01 1.37
CA GLN A 130 -16.42 -32.70 0.06
C GLN A 130 -15.42 -31.72 -0.59
N GLN A 131 -14.54 -32.28 -1.41
CA GLN A 131 -13.78 -31.53 -2.39
C GLN A 131 -14.79 -30.80 -3.27
N PHE A 132 -14.96 -29.50 -3.02
CA PHE A 132 -15.47 -28.59 -4.02
C PHE A 132 -14.46 -28.55 -5.17
N HIS A 133 -14.64 -29.47 -6.13
CA HIS A 133 -14.02 -29.36 -7.43
C HIS A 133 -14.63 -28.16 -8.14
N PHE A 134 -13.93 -27.02 -8.05
CA PHE A 134 -14.13 -25.93 -9.00
C PHE A 134 -13.68 -26.45 -10.36
N ARG A 135 -14.65 -26.87 -11.18
CA ARG A 135 -14.44 -27.32 -12.55
C ARG A 135 -14.31 -26.07 -13.42
N GLU A 136 -13.10 -25.53 -13.47
CA GLU A 136 -12.68 -24.58 -14.51
C GLU A 136 -12.53 -25.36 -15.81
N THR A 137 -13.60 -25.38 -16.59
CA THR A 137 -13.58 -25.76 -18.00
C THR A 137 -13.12 -24.57 -18.84
N GLY A 138 -11.96 -24.68 -19.48
CA GLY A 138 -11.71 -23.96 -20.73
C GLY A 138 -10.28 -23.47 -20.94
N LEU A 139 -9.63 -24.10 -21.93
CA LEU A 139 -8.45 -23.67 -22.68
C LEU A 139 -7.06 -23.85 -22.05
N GLU A 140 -6.45 -24.99 -22.43
CA GLU A 140 -5.21 -25.01 -23.24
C GLU A 140 -3.95 -24.35 -22.65
N ALA A 141 -3.18 -25.18 -21.95
CA ALA A 141 -1.77 -25.42 -22.22
C ALA A 141 -0.87 -24.19 -22.53
N GLU A 142 -0.86 -23.19 -21.65
CA GLU A 142 0.31 -22.34 -21.49
C GLU A 142 1.35 -23.08 -20.64
N LEU A 143 2.45 -23.43 -21.30
CA LEU A 143 3.72 -23.85 -20.74
C LEU A 143 4.00 -23.08 -19.44
N HIS A 144 3.99 -23.77 -18.29
CA HIS A 144 4.26 -23.23 -16.95
C HIS A 144 5.67 -22.62 -16.88
N SER A 145 5.79 -21.42 -17.41
CA SER A 145 6.97 -20.59 -17.28
C SER A 145 6.94 -20.05 -15.86
N GLN A 146 7.77 -20.61 -14.99
CA GLN A 146 7.99 -20.08 -13.65
C GLN A 146 8.19 -18.56 -13.78
N PRO A 147 7.37 -17.74 -13.10
CA PRO A 147 7.49 -16.29 -13.22
C PRO A 147 8.91 -15.90 -12.85
N SER A 148 9.53 -15.05 -13.67
CA SER A 148 10.91 -14.61 -13.43
C SER A 148 11.03 -14.07 -12.00
N LEU A 149 12.20 -14.30 -11.37
CA LEU A 149 12.46 -13.83 -9.99
C LEU A 149 12.12 -12.33 -9.85
N GLU A 150 12.42 -11.53 -10.86
CA GLU A 150 12.10 -10.11 -10.91
C GLU A 150 10.59 -9.83 -10.88
N MET A 151 9.78 -10.56 -11.65
CA MET A 151 8.32 -10.42 -11.62
C MET A 151 7.76 -10.74 -10.21
N ARG A 152 8.31 -11.76 -9.55
CA ARG A 152 7.90 -12.14 -8.18
C ARG A 152 8.28 -11.09 -7.16
N VAL A 153 9.50 -10.56 -7.22
CA VAL A 153 9.94 -9.44 -6.38
C VAL A 153 9.01 -8.23 -6.56
N ASN A 154 8.71 -7.84 -7.81
CA ASN A 154 7.85 -6.69 -8.08
C ASN A 154 6.45 -6.90 -7.51
N ARG A 155 5.86 -8.08 -7.71
CA ARG A 155 4.56 -8.46 -7.13
C ARG A 155 4.58 -8.39 -5.61
N TYR A 156 5.64 -8.89 -4.97
CA TYR A 156 5.82 -8.82 -3.53
C TYR A 156 5.87 -7.36 -3.02
N LEU A 157 6.67 -6.51 -3.67
CA LEU A 157 6.79 -5.10 -3.31
C LEU A 157 5.47 -4.33 -3.51
N ASP A 158 4.71 -4.64 -4.56
CA ASP A 158 3.40 -4.04 -4.83
C ASP A 158 2.37 -4.40 -3.76
N ARG A 159 2.24 -5.69 -3.44
CA ARG A 159 1.33 -6.16 -2.39
C ARG A 159 1.69 -5.58 -1.03
N SER A 160 2.98 -5.53 -0.71
CA SER A 160 3.48 -4.93 0.53
C SER A 160 3.16 -3.44 0.58
N LYS A 161 3.37 -2.70 -0.52
CA LYS A 161 3.05 -1.27 -0.60
C LYS A 161 1.55 -0.99 -0.37
N ILE A 162 0.67 -1.74 -1.02
CA ILE A 162 -0.79 -1.58 -0.87
C ILE A 162 -1.20 -1.82 0.59
N LEU A 163 -0.68 -2.87 1.21
CA LEU A 163 -0.95 -3.18 2.61
C LEU A 163 -0.47 -2.07 3.55
N LEU A 164 0.77 -1.59 3.37
CA LEU A 164 1.32 -0.52 4.20
C LEU A 164 0.57 0.81 4.02
N LEU A 165 0.15 1.15 2.80
CA LEU A 165 -0.68 2.33 2.54
C LEU A 165 -2.04 2.23 3.25
N GLY A 166 -2.68 1.06 3.22
CA GLY A 166 -3.92 0.83 3.96
C GLY A 166 -3.73 1.04 5.46
N LEU A 167 -2.59 0.61 6.00
CA LEU A 167 -2.27 0.77 7.42
C LEU A 167 -1.94 2.22 7.79
N VAL A 168 -1.12 2.92 7.00
CA VAL A 168 -0.73 4.32 7.26
C VAL A 168 -1.93 5.26 7.16
N ASN A 169 -2.82 5.02 6.20
CA ASN A 169 -4.02 5.83 6.00
C ASN A 169 -5.15 5.52 6.99
N PHE A 170 -5.02 4.48 7.82
CA PHE A 170 -6.01 4.18 8.85
C PHE A 170 -6.02 5.27 9.91
N ASP A 171 -7.17 5.88 10.23
CA ASP A 171 -7.25 6.84 11.33
C ASP A 171 -7.69 6.12 12.62
N THR A 172 -6.81 6.11 13.62
CA THR A 172 -7.10 5.51 14.93
C THR A 172 -8.14 6.29 15.72
N ASN A 173 -8.37 7.56 15.40
CA ASN A 173 -9.31 8.42 16.11
C ASN A 173 -10.75 8.25 15.63
N LEU A 174 -10.95 7.81 14.38
CA LEU A 174 -12.28 7.75 13.78
C LEU A 174 -13.09 6.52 14.20
N GLN A 175 -12.53 5.59 14.98
CA GLN A 175 -13.22 4.40 15.51
C GLN A 175 -14.09 3.63 14.48
N ASP A 176 -13.84 3.82 13.18
CA ASP A 176 -14.51 3.09 12.14
C ASP A 176 -13.85 1.71 12.02
N THR A 177 -14.31 0.79 12.88
CA THR A 177 -13.92 -0.62 12.93
C THR A 177 -14.08 -1.32 11.56
N TYR A 178 -14.83 -0.73 10.62
CA TYR A 178 -15.07 -1.24 9.28
C TYR A 178 -14.03 -0.82 8.23
N VAL A 179 -13.15 0.14 8.51
CA VAL A 179 -12.16 0.61 7.52
C VAL A 179 -10.92 -0.29 7.46
N LEU A 180 -10.63 -1.02 8.54
CA LEU A 180 -9.49 -1.93 8.64
C LEU A 180 -9.95 -3.34 9.00
N ASP A 181 -10.10 -4.20 8.00
CA ASP A 181 -10.24 -5.65 8.21
C ASP A 181 -8.90 -6.23 8.70
N LEU A 182 -8.65 -6.07 10.00
CA LEU A 182 -7.42 -6.52 10.66
C LEU A 182 -7.18 -8.03 10.46
N PRO A 183 -8.19 -8.93 10.60
CA PRO A 183 -8.02 -10.35 10.26
C PRO A 183 -7.50 -10.58 8.84
N TYR A 184 -8.04 -9.87 7.85
CA TYR A 184 -7.59 -9.98 6.46
C TYR A 184 -6.15 -9.47 6.27
N GLN A 185 -5.81 -8.32 6.87
CA GLN A 185 -4.45 -7.77 6.80
C GLN A 185 -3.42 -8.68 7.48
N LYS A 186 -3.76 -9.31 8.60
CA LYS A 186 -2.92 -10.31 9.27
C LYS A 186 -2.65 -11.51 8.37
N LYS A 187 -3.69 -11.99 7.66
CA LYS A 187 -3.56 -13.09 6.70
C LYS A 187 -2.59 -12.72 5.57
N ILE A 188 -2.82 -11.59 4.90
CA ILE A 188 -1.92 -11.13 3.82
C ILE A 188 -0.50 -10.96 4.33
N SER A 189 -0.32 -10.39 5.52
CA SER A 189 1.01 -10.16 6.09
C SER A 189 1.77 -11.47 6.31
N ARG A 190 1.10 -12.53 6.78
CA ARG A 190 1.71 -13.87 6.92
C ARG A 190 2.13 -14.46 5.58
N ASP A 191 1.27 -14.35 4.57
CA ASP A 191 1.57 -14.81 3.22
C ASP A 191 2.80 -14.09 2.66
N LEU A 192 2.87 -12.77 2.86
CA LEU A 192 4.02 -11.96 2.42
C LEU A 192 5.29 -12.28 3.21
N VAL A 193 5.22 -12.56 4.52
CA VAL A 193 6.40 -12.98 5.30
C VAL A 193 6.98 -14.29 4.76
N GLN A 194 6.13 -15.25 4.40
CA GLN A 194 6.58 -16.51 3.78
C GLN A 194 7.25 -16.26 2.42
N GLU A 195 6.65 -15.40 1.59
CA GLU A 195 7.19 -15.00 0.29
C GLU A 195 8.54 -14.28 0.44
N ALA A 196 8.69 -13.42 1.46
CA ALA A 196 9.93 -12.71 1.77
C ALA A 196 11.08 -13.66 2.11
N ASN A 197 10.82 -14.69 2.92
CA ASN A 197 11.84 -15.69 3.25
C ASN A 197 12.36 -16.39 1.98
N TYR A 198 11.43 -16.81 1.11
CA TYR A 198 11.79 -17.40 -0.17
C TYR A 198 12.64 -16.43 -1.03
N LEU A 199 12.17 -15.18 -1.23
CA LEU A 199 12.86 -14.20 -2.07
C LEU A 199 14.26 -13.85 -1.56
N LYS A 200 14.47 -13.74 -0.24
CA LYS A 200 15.80 -13.46 0.33
C LYS A 200 16.82 -14.55 0.03
N ASN A 201 16.38 -15.81 -0.04
CA ASN A 201 17.28 -16.94 -0.32
C ASN A 201 17.66 -16.96 -1.80
N GLU A 202 16.72 -16.64 -2.69
CA GLU A 202 16.97 -16.53 -4.13
C GLU A 202 17.84 -15.30 -4.49
N LEU A 203 17.71 -14.19 -3.75
CA LEU A 203 18.48 -12.96 -3.96
C LEU A 203 19.88 -13.03 -3.34
N SER A 204 20.70 -13.96 -3.81
CA SER A 204 22.06 -14.18 -3.32
C SER A 204 23.15 -13.47 -4.13
N ALA A 205 22.81 -12.87 -5.28
CA ALA A 205 23.80 -12.21 -6.14
C ALA A 205 24.36 -10.91 -5.50
N PRO A 206 25.65 -10.56 -5.73
CA PRO A 206 26.26 -9.36 -5.16
C PRO A 206 25.54 -8.05 -5.53
N GLY A 207 24.95 -7.95 -6.72
CA GLY A 207 24.19 -6.78 -7.16
C GLY A 207 22.81 -6.61 -6.50
N GLN A 208 22.35 -7.59 -5.72
CA GLN A 208 20.98 -7.62 -5.17
C GLN A 208 20.93 -7.40 -3.66
N GLN A 209 22.05 -7.04 -3.02
CA GLN A 209 22.14 -6.86 -1.57
C GLN A 209 21.19 -5.77 -1.05
N GLN A 210 21.02 -4.68 -1.80
CA GLN A 210 20.09 -3.60 -1.43
C GLN A 210 18.64 -4.07 -1.41
N LEU A 211 18.22 -4.80 -2.46
CA LEU A 211 16.88 -5.37 -2.54
C LEU A 211 16.65 -6.40 -1.43
N ARG A 212 17.63 -7.27 -1.17
CA ARG A 212 17.55 -8.25 -0.08
C ARG A 212 17.39 -7.57 1.27
N LYS A 213 18.09 -6.46 1.51
CA LYS A 213 17.93 -5.64 2.71
C LYS A 213 16.53 -5.02 2.79
N LEU A 214 16.02 -4.47 1.68
CA LEU A 214 14.65 -3.94 1.62
C LEU A 214 13.59 -5.00 1.95
N ILE A 215 13.73 -6.20 1.41
CA ILE A 215 12.81 -7.32 1.68
C ILE A 215 12.92 -7.77 3.15
N ALA A 216 14.12 -7.77 3.74
CA ALA A 216 14.28 -8.08 5.16
C ALA A 216 13.65 -7.01 6.08
N ASP A 217 13.79 -5.73 5.72
CA ASP A 217 13.12 -4.63 6.44
C ASP A 217 11.60 -4.77 6.36
N LEU A 218 11.06 -5.10 5.18
CA LEU A 218 9.63 -5.36 4.96
C LEU A 218 9.11 -6.57 5.72
N GLU A 219 9.83 -7.68 5.69
CA GLU A 219 9.48 -8.90 6.43
C GLU A 219 9.30 -8.61 7.92
N LEU A 220 10.18 -7.80 8.52
CA LEU A 220 10.09 -7.46 9.94
C LEU A 220 8.78 -6.71 10.26
N ILE A 221 8.42 -5.73 9.43
CA ILE A 221 7.18 -4.96 9.61
C ILE A 221 5.96 -5.84 9.38
N LEU A 222 5.96 -6.64 8.33
CA LEU A 222 4.87 -7.56 8.02
C LEU A 222 4.69 -8.61 9.13
N LEU A 223 5.78 -9.05 9.77
CA LEU A 223 5.71 -9.95 10.91
C LEU A 223 5.05 -9.29 12.13
N GLN A 224 5.26 -7.99 12.35
CA GLN A 224 4.56 -7.25 13.41
C GLN A 224 3.06 -7.18 13.10
N ILE A 225 2.70 -6.82 11.86
CA ILE A 225 1.31 -6.75 11.43
C ILE A 225 0.63 -8.12 11.57
N ALA A 226 1.31 -9.21 11.21
CA ALA A 226 0.80 -10.57 11.34
C ALA A 226 0.49 -11.00 12.79
N ASN A 227 1.13 -10.36 13.77
CA ASN A 227 1.06 -10.68 15.19
C ASN A 227 0.25 -9.68 16.04
N LEU A 228 -0.43 -8.71 15.40
CA LEU A 228 -1.36 -7.76 16.02
C LEU A 228 -2.49 -8.49 16.80
N GLU A 229 -2.73 -8.16 18.07
CA GLU A 229 -3.84 -8.67 18.91
C GLU A 229 -5.11 -7.78 18.90
N MET A 230 -6.25 -8.33 18.44
CA MET A 230 -7.50 -7.61 18.14
C MET A 230 -8.05 -6.70 19.25
N GLU A 231 -7.73 -6.95 20.52
CA GLU A 231 -8.32 -6.27 21.68
C GLU A 231 -7.49 -5.08 22.22
N ASN A 232 -6.21 -4.92 21.86
CA ASN A 232 -5.32 -3.87 22.42
C ASN A 232 -4.41 -3.17 21.39
N ASP A 233 -4.71 -3.29 20.10
CA ASP A 233 -3.76 -2.99 19.03
C ASP A 233 -3.65 -1.54 18.57
N LEU A 234 -4.47 -0.60 19.03
CA LEU A 234 -4.40 0.77 18.51
C LEU A 234 -3.02 1.40 18.75
N ILE A 235 -2.41 1.11 19.90
CA ILE A 235 -1.04 1.53 20.23
C ILE A 235 -0.03 0.81 19.34
N THR A 236 -0.20 -0.50 19.14
CA THR A 236 0.69 -1.30 18.29
C THR A 236 0.63 -0.86 16.83
N ILE A 237 -0.55 -0.53 16.32
CA ILE A 237 -0.76 0.03 14.98
C ILE A 237 -0.02 1.36 14.84
N ASP A 238 -0.10 2.25 15.83
CA ASP A 238 0.61 3.53 15.81
C ASP A 238 2.15 3.35 15.83
N ILE A 239 2.63 2.37 16.59
CA ILE A 239 4.06 1.97 16.59
C ILE A 239 4.46 1.45 15.20
N VAL A 240 3.64 0.61 14.57
CA VAL A 240 3.93 0.08 13.22
C VAL A 240 3.90 1.22 12.19
N LYS A 241 2.92 2.11 12.23
CA LYS A 241 2.87 3.31 11.35
C LYS A 241 4.14 4.15 11.50
N THR A 242 4.48 4.48 12.74
CA THR A 242 5.71 5.23 13.05
C THR A 242 6.94 4.50 12.53
N GLY A 243 6.99 3.16 12.64
CA GLY A 243 8.05 2.34 12.07
C GLY A 243 8.14 2.42 10.55
N VAL A 244 7.01 2.34 9.84
CA VAL A 244 6.93 2.47 8.38
C VAL A 244 7.41 3.86 7.92
N ASP A 245 6.99 4.91 8.62
CA ASP A 245 7.36 6.29 8.30
C ASP A 245 8.85 6.55 8.57
N GLN A 246 9.36 6.16 9.75
CA GLN A 246 10.75 6.36 10.13
C GLN A 246 11.73 5.58 9.24
N THR A 247 11.36 4.38 8.79
CA THR A 247 12.21 3.57 7.93
C THR A 247 12.21 4.02 6.48
N GLY A 248 11.30 4.92 6.10
CA GLY A 248 11.16 5.45 4.74
C GLY A 248 10.89 4.35 3.72
N ILE A 249 10.22 3.25 4.11
CA ILE A 249 10.10 2.06 3.28
C ILE A 249 9.35 2.33 1.97
N LEU A 250 8.28 3.12 2.01
CA LEU A 250 7.54 3.49 0.80
C LEU A 250 8.42 4.26 -0.21
N LEU A 251 9.32 5.12 0.30
CA LEU A 251 10.29 5.81 -0.54
C LEU A 251 11.30 4.83 -1.12
N LYS A 252 11.89 3.94 -0.30
CA LYS A 252 12.84 2.92 -0.75
C LYS A 252 12.25 2.00 -1.83
N ILE A 253 10.98 1.59 -1.69
CA ILE A 253 10.25 0.82 -2.72
C ILE A 253 10.16 1.62 -4.02
N ASN A 254 9.77 2.90 -3.96
CA ASN A 254 9.68 3.73 -5.16
C ASN A 254 11.05 3.96 -5.80
N LEU A 255 12.12 4.18 -5.01
CA LEU A 255 13.49 4.34 -5.50
C LEU A 255 14.00 3.08 -6.20
N ASP A 256 13.82 1.90 -5.61
CA ASP A 256 14.23 0.62 -6.21
C ASP A 256 13.48 0.38 -7.54
N LYS A 257 12.19 0.71 -7.61
CA LYS A 257 11.43 0.65 -8.88
C LYS A 257 11.97 1.60 -9.95
N MET A 258 12.35 2.82 -9.58
CA MET A 258 12.91 3.79 -10.52
C MET A 258 14.30 3.36 -11.01
N ALA A 259 15.15 2.86 -10.11
CA ALA A 259 16.48 2.35 -10.46
C ALA A 259 16.39 1.19 -11.48
N ARG A 260 15.45 0.25 -11.28
CA ARG A 260 15.21 -0.86 -12.22
C ARG A 260 14.68 -0.40 -13.57
N ARG A 261 13.76 0.57 -13.58
CA ARG A 261 13.25 1.15 -14.84
C ARG A 261 14.34 1.82 -15.67
N GLY A 262 15.32 2.45 -15.02
CA GLY A 262 16.47 3.06 -15.71
C GLY A 262 17.50 2.07 -16.24
N GLN A 263 17.48 0.81 -15.78
CA GLN A 263 18.38 -0.27 -16.23
C GLN A 263 17.82 -1.10 -17.39
N LEU A 264 16.56 -0.89 -17.77
CA LEU A 264 16.05 -1.46 -19.02
C LEU A 264 16.81 -0.82 -20.19
N PRO A 265 17.40 -1.61 -21.09
CA PRO A 265 18.12 -1.07 -22.24
C PRO A 265 17.16 -0.18 -23.06
N PRO A 266 17.61 0.98 -23.58
CA PRO A 266 16.78 1.97 -24.28
C PRO A 266 16.32 1.51 -25.68
N GLY A 267 15.85 0.27 -25.83
CA GLY A 267 15.55 -0.34 -27.13
C GLY A 267 14.41 -1.36 -27.14
N SER A 268 13.64 -1.52 -26.05
CA SER A 268 12.46 -2.42 -26.05
C SER A 268 11.12 -1.70 -26.27
N ASP A 269 11.13 -0.41 -26.61
CA ASP A 269 9.96 0.27 -27.19
C ASP A 269 9.79 -0.17 -28.66
N VAL A 270 9.75 -1.48 -28.88
CA VAL A 270 9.40 -2.08 -30.16
C VAL A 270 7.89 -2.06 -30.26
N GLU A 271 7.42 -1.07 -31.01
CA GLU A 271 6.41 -1.31 -32.04
C GLU A 271 5.02 -1.72 -31.53
N THR A 272 4.34 -0.80 -30.85
CA THR A 272 2.87 -0.83 -30.84
C THR A 272 2.30 0.45 -31.43
N ASN A 273 1.53 0.24 -32.50
CA ASN A 273 0.43 1.08 -32.95
C ASN A 273 0.73 2.14 -34.03
N LYS A 274 1.25 1.69 -35.18
CA LYS A 274 0.81 2.20 -36.49
C LYS A 274 -0.34 1.32 -37.01
N ILE A 275 -1.51 1.39 -36.38
CA ILE A 275 -2.74 0.85 -36.98
C ILE A 275 -3.48 2.02 -37.65
N ASN A 276 -3.49 1.95 -38.98
CA ASN A 276 -4.47 2.49 -39.93
C ASN A 276 -5.20 3.79 -39.57
N ARG A 277 -4.74 4.89 -40.17
CA ARG A 277 -5.51 6.14 -40.32
C ARG A 277 -5.76 6.48 -41.79
N SER A 278 -6.01 5.46 -42.62
CA SER A 278 -6.36 5.61 -44.03
C SER A 278 -7.58 4.75 -44.36
N GLN A 279 -8.74 5.16 -43.83
CA GLN A 279 -10.09 4.83 -44.31
C GLN A 279 -11.08 5.47 -43.32
N ILE A 280 -11.48 6.70 -43.61
CA ILE A 280 -12.79 7.37 -43.39
C ILE A 280 -12.62 8.79 -43.91
#